data_AF-A0A6I1W8Y4-F1
#
_entry.id   AF-A0A6I1W8Y4-F1
#
_cell.length_a   1.000
_cell.length_b   1.000
_cell.length_c   1.000
_cell.angle_alpha   90.00
_cell.angle_beta   90.00
_cell.angle_gamma   90.00
#
_symmetry.space_group_name_H-M   'P 1'
#
loop_
_entity.id
_entity.type
_entity.pdbx_description
1 polymer ?
#
loop_
_entity_poly.entity_id
_entity_poly.type
_entity_poly.pdbx_seq_one_letter_code
_entity_poly.pdbx_strand_id
1 'polypeptide(L)' 'PWWLNPCKAVDREVQAAAAERQQQLTKPARSLGQLETLAVQLAGLQGRLKPRVDQLWIAIFAGDHGVVAEGVSAYPQE' A
#
# COMPACT_ATOMS: atom_id res chain seq x y z
N PRO A 1 -8.93 15.91 -13.90
CA PRO A 1 -8.37 15.71 -12.54
C PRO A 1 -7.47 14.47 -12.46
N TRP A 2 -6.50 14.47 -11.53
CA TRP A 2 -5.46 13.44 -11.47
C TRP A 2 -6.01 12.02 -11.26
N TRP A 3 -7.19 11.88 -10.62
CA TRP A 3 -7.82 10.58 -10.31
C TRP A 3 -8.50 9.90 -11.51
N LEU A 4 -8.62 10.58 -12.66
CA LEU A 4 -9.10 9.95 -13.90
C LEU A 4 -7.96 9.36 -14.74
N ASN A 5 -6.71 9.66 -14.39
CA ASN A 5 -5.56 9.09 -15.07
C ASN A 5 -5.39 7.62 -14.65
N PRO A 6 -4.91 6.74 -15.54
CA PRO A 6 -4.57 5.38 -15.16
C PRO A 6 -3.50 5.38 -14.07
N CYS A 7 -3.61 4.43 -13.14
CA CYS A 7 -2.57 4.19 -12.15
C CYS A 7 -1.23 3.94 -12.85
N LYS A 8 -0.15 4.50 -12.29
CA LYS A 8 1.20 4.19 -12.77
C LYS A 8 1.48 2.70 -12.56
N ALA A 9 2.13 2.08 -13.54
CA ALA A 9 2.62 0.72 -13.39
C ALA A 9 3.70 0.64 -12.30
N VAL A 10 3.83 -0.53 -11.68
CA VAL A 10 4.94 -0.82 -10.76
C VAL A 10 6.26 -0.77 -11.53
N ASP A 11 7.23 -0.03 -11.00
CA ASP A 11 8.58 0.02 -11.55
C ASP A 11 9.34 -1.27 -11.21
N ARG A 12 9.47 -2.14 -12.22
CA ARG A 12 10.11 -3.46 -12.08
C ARG A 12 11.62 -3.38 -11.94
N GLU A 13 12.25 -2.38 -12.54
CA GLU A 13 13.71 -2.19 -12.45
C GLU A 13 14.09 -1.77 -11.04
N VAL A 14 13.35 -0.80 -10.47
CA VAL A 14 13.55 -0.38 -9.08
C VAL A 14 13.20 -1.50 -8.10
N GLN A 15 12.15 -2.28 -8.38
CA GLN A 15 11.80 -3.44 -7.56
C GLN A 15 12.95 -4.45 -7.50
N ALA A 16 13.56 -4.78 -8.65
CA ALA A 16 14.71 -5.68 -8.73
C ALA A 16 15.94 -5.11 -8.00
N ALA A 17 16.27 -3.84 -8.22
CA ALA A 17 17.37 -3.16 -7.54
C ALA A 17 17.18 -3.10 -6.02
N ALA A 18 15.94 -2.93 -5.54
CA ALA A 18 15.63 -2.96 -4.12
C ALA A 18 15.81 -4.36 -3.52
N ALA A 19 15.44 -5.40 -4.26
CA ALA A 19 15.65 -6.79 -3.82
C ALA A 19 17.14 -7.13 -3.73
N GLU A 20 17.95 -6.71 -4.69
CA GLU A 20 19.40 -6.87 -4.66
C GLU A 20 20.02 -6.12 -3.47
N ARG A 21 19.60 -4.86 -3.25
CA ARG A 21 20.05 -4.07 -2.10
C ARG A 21 19.80 -4.79 -0.78
N GLN A 22 18.64 -5.44 -0.60
CA GLN A 22 18.31 -6.18 0.63
C GLN A 22 19.31 -7.31 0.95
N GLN A 23 19.94 -7.90 -0.07
CA GLN A 23 20.96 -8.94 0.09
C GLN A 23 22.33 -8.38 0.54
N GLN A 24 22.58 -7.09 0.29
CA GLN A 24 23.87 -6.43 0.57
C GLN A 24 23.91 -5.67 1.90
N LEU A 25 22.76 -5.54 2.58
CA LEU A 25 22.69 -4.84 3.87
C LEU A 25 23.40 -5.63 4.97
N THR A 26 23.92 -4.92 5.98
CA THR A 26 24.55 -5.50 7.17
C THR A 26 23.51 -6.13 8.11
N LYS A 27 22.87 -7.19 7.62
CA LYS A 27 21.90 -8.04 8.31
C LYS A 27 22.00 -9.45 7.76
N PRO A 28 21.73 -10.51 8.54
CA PRO A 28 21.57 -11.84 7.96
C PRO A 28 20.46 -11.81 6.91
N ALA A 29 20.65 -12.52 5.79
CA ALA A 29 19.65 -12.60 4.74
C ALA A 29 18.30 -13.06 5.31
N ARG A 30 17.20 -12.38 4.94
CA ARG A 30 15.83 -12.64 5.38
C ARG A 30 15.55 -12.40 6.88
N SER A 31 16.49 -11.85 7.66
CA SER A 31 16.32 -11.63 9.10
C SER A 31 15.20 -10.67 9.47
N LEU A 32 14.76 -9.78 8.56
CA LEU A 32 13.66 -8.85 8.83
C LEU A 32 12.32 -9.32 8.27
N GLY A 33 12.27 -10.51 7.67
CA GLY A 33 11.04 -11.14 7.20
C GLY A 33 10.20 -10.23 6.30
N GLN A 34 8.95 -9.98 6.72
CA GLN A 34 7.98 -9.18 5.97
C GLN A 34 8.43 -7.74 5.69
N LEU A 35 9.29 -7.16 6.54
CA LEU A 35 9.79 -5.80 6.32
C LEU A 35 10.68 -5.71 5.08
N GLU A 36 11.38 -6.78 4.70
CA GLU A 36 12.19 -6.81 3.48
C GLU A 36 11.29 -6.77 2.24
N THR A 37 10.26 -7.62 2.22
CA THR A 37 9.27 -7.69 1.13
C THR A 37 8.50 -6.37 0.99
N LEU A 38 8.08 -5.78 2.12
CA LEU A 38 7.37 -4.50 2.13
C LEU A 38 8.24 -3.37 1.56
N ALA A 39 9.52 -3.30 1.94
CA ALA A 39 10.45 -2.30 1.41
C ALA A 39 10.64 -2.44 -0.12
N VAL A 40 10.74 -3.68 -0.63
CA VAL A 40 10.85 -3.93 -2.08
C VAL A 40 9.58 -3.55 -2.83
N GLN A 41 8.41 -3.87 -2.27
CA GLN A 41 7.12 -3.51 -2.87
C GLN A 41 6.92 -1.99 -2.92
N LEU A 42 7.19 -1.29 -1.82
CA LEU A 42 7.11 0.17 -1.77
C LEU A 42 8.11 0.83 -2.72
N ALA A 43 9.31 0.26 -2.88
CA ALA A 43 10.31 0.78 -3.82
C ALA A 43 9.79 0.76 -5.27
N GLY A 44 9.18 -0.35 -5.71
CA GLY A 44 8.59 -0.46 -7.03
C GLY A 44 7.35 0.41 -7.23
N LEU A 45 6.49 0.55 -6.20
CA LEU A 45 5.32 1.43 -6.26
C LEU A 45 5.70 2.92 -6.34
N GLN A 46 6.80 3.31 -5.71
CA GLN A 46 7.27 4.70 -5.67
C GLN A 46 8.30 5.03 -6.75
N GLY A 47 8.79 4.04 -7.51
CA GLY A 47 9.95 4.21 -8.41
C GLY A 47 11.19 4.71 -7.66
N ARG A 48 11.34 4.33 -6.40
CA ARG A 48 12.39 4.85 -5.49
C ARG A 48 13.06 3.73 -4.71
N LEU A 49 14.37 3.54 -4.91
CA LEU A 49 15.16 2.47 -4.25
C LEU A 49 15.09 2.46 -2.72
N LYS A 50 15.02 3.65 -2.11
CA LYS A 50 14.78 3.84 -0.67
C LYS A 50 13.41 4.48 -0.49
N PRO A 51 12.32 3.69 -0.44
CA PRO A 51 10.98 4.24 -0.35
C PRO A 51 10.79 5.04 0.94
N ARG A 52 9.82 5.95 0.93
CA ARG A 52 9.46 6.77 2.08
C ARG A 52 7.97 6.75 2.34
N VAL A 53 7.59 6.97 3.59
CA VAL A 53 6.20 7.03 4.03
C VAL A 53 6.02 8.29 4.87
N ASP A 54 6.28 9.43 4.23
CA ASP A 54 6.32 10.74 4.90
C ASP A 54 4.93 11.38 5.01
N GLN A 55 4.03 11.06 4.06
CA GLN A 55 2.65 11.54 4.02
C GLN A 55 1.69 10.36 3.96
N LEU A 56 0.91 10.20 5.02
CA LEU A 56 -0.06 9.12 5.20
C LEU A 56 -1.47 9.69 5.13
N TRP A 57 -2.32 9.05 4.35
CA TRP A 57 -3.72 9.43 4.21
C TRP A 57 -4.60 8.25 4.63
N ILE A 58 -5.53 8.51 5.54
CA ILE A 58 -6.59 7.57 5.91
C ILE A 58 -7.90 8.23 5.50
N ALA A 59 -8.63 7.61 4.59
CA ALA A 59 -9.94 8.08 4.14
C ALA A 59 -11.03 7.17 4.69
N ILE A 60 -11.99 7.74 5.41
CA ILE A 60 -13.16 7.03 5.92
C ILE A 60 -14.33 7.36 5.00
N PHE A 61 -14.90 6.34 4.38
CA PHE A 61 -16.13 6.45 3.60
C PHE A 61 -17.27 5.90 4.44
N ALA A 62 -18.15 6.78 4.89
CA ALA A 62 -19.38 6.42 5.58
C ALA A 62 -20.56 6.84 4.71
N GLY A 63 -21.56 5.97 4.61
CA GLY A 63 -22.75 6.22 3.82
C GLY A 63 -23.90 5.32 4.25
N ASP A 64 -25.10 5.87 4.20
CA ASP A 64 -26.32 5.14 4.51
C ASP A 64 -26.78 4.29 3.34
N HIS A 65 -27.51 3.23 3.66
CA HIS A 65 -28.05 2.30 2.67
C HIS A 65 -29.56 2.20 2.86
N GLY A 66 -30.34 2.51 1.81
CA GLY A 66 -31.80 2.55 1.89
C GLY A 66 -32.46 1.20 2.24
N VAL A 67 -31.78 0.09 1.96
CA VAL A 67 -32.22 -1.27 2.32
C VAL A 67 -32.40 -1.45 3.84
N VAL A 68 -31.80 -0.60 4.67
CA VAL A 68 -32.01 -0.59 6.12
C VAL A 68 -33.51 -0.48 6.48
N ALA A 69 -34.32 0.19 5.65
CA ALA A 69 -35.78 0.28 5.84
C ALA A 69 -36.49 -1.09 5.79
N GLU A 70 -35.86 -2.12 5.24
CA GLU A 70 -36.39 -3.48 5.21
C GLU A 70 -36.10 -4.28 6.50
N GLY A 71 -35.53 -3.63 7.53
CA GLY A 71 -35.26 -4.26 8.84
C GLY A 71 -34.09 -5.23 8.83
N VAL A 72 -33.21 -5.16 7.83
CA VAL A 72 -32.06 -6.07 7.65
C VAL A 72 -30.85 -5.73 8.53
N SER A 73 -30.86 -4.56 9.19
CA SER A 73 -29.78 -4.10 10.05
C SER A 73 -30.02 -4.49 11.51
N ALA A 74 -28.96 -4.94 12.18
CA ALA A 74 -28.96 -5.19 13.63
C ALA A 74 -28.87 -3.90 14.48
N TYR A 75 -28.59 -2.76 13.85
CA TYR A 75 -28.41 -1.47 14.51
C TYR A 75 -29.34 -0.42 13.89
N PRO A 76 -29.80 0.58 14.68
CA PRO A 76 -30.53 1.73 14.15
C PRO A 76 -29.72 2.45 13.07
N GLN A 77 -30.41 3.20 12.22
CA GLN A 77 -29.77 3.97 11.15
C GLN A 77 -28.98 5.18 11.68
N GLU A 78 -29.23 5.60 12.92
CA GLU A 78 -28.65 6.74 13.62
C GLU A 78 -27.86 6.35 14.87
#